data_AF-A0A535NLX8-F1
#
_entry.id   AF-A0A535NLX8-F1
#
_cell.length_a   1.000
_cell.length_b   1.000
_cell.length_c   1.000
_cell.angle_alpha   90.00
_cell.angle_beta   90.00
_cell.angle_gamma   90.00
#
_symmetry.space_group_name_H-M   'P 1'
#
loop_
_entity.id
_entity.type
_entity.pdbx_description
1 polymer ?
#
loop_
_entity_poly.entity_id
_entity_poly.type
_entity_poly.pdbx_seq_one_letter_code
_entity_poly.pdbx_strand_id
1 'polypeptide(L)'
;MVRPAIRQPPNLALCPTLARPRVGDRPEPRMSLCGTGFYPGDHIDVIVIGTYGSTFWPAESDRSGRFKSSLPSPLCRLTPATVFALDMHLRESPSIPLGGIRCP
;
A
#
# COMPACT_ATOMS: atom_id res chain seq x y z
N MET A 1 -27.99 -18.47 -11.61
CA MET A 1 -26.60 -18.97 -11.48
C MET A 1 -25.73 -17.83 -10.98
N VAL A 2 -25.34 -17.85 -9.71
CA VAL A 2 -24.37 -16.87 -9.16
C VAL A 2 -22.99 -17.38 -9.52
N ARG A 3 -22.29 -16.73 -10.46
CA ARG A 3 -20.87 -17.01 -10.69
C ARG A 3 -20.16 -16.84 -9.34
N PRO A 4 -19.39 -17.83 -8.85
CA PRO A 4 -18.51 -17.55 -7.73
C PRO A 4 -17.60 -16.41 -8.19
N ALA A 5 -17.67 -15.27 -7.51
CA ALA A 5 -16.68 -14.23 -7.69
C ALA A 5 -15.35 -14.93 -7.40
N ILE A 6 -14.51 -15.08 -8.43
CA ILE A 6 -13.15 -15.58 -8.27
C ILE A 6 -12.56 -14.67 -7.20
N ARG A 7 -12.41 -15.17 -5.97
CA ARG A 7 -11.80 -14.42 -4.88
C ARG A 7 -10.35 -14.27 -5.29
N GLN A 8 -10.03 -13.15 -5.93
CA GLN A 8 -8.67 -12.83 -6.28
C GLN A 8 -7.87 -12.78 -4.96
N PRO A 9 -6.70 -13.43 -4.90
CA PRO A 9 -5.85 -13.30 -3.74
C PRO A 9 -5.46 -11.83 -3.58
N PRO A 10 -5.30 -11.35 -2.32
CA PRO A 10 -4.82 -10.00 -2.09
C PRO A 10 -3.50 -9.75 -2.82
N ASN A 11 -3.40 -8.59 -3.45
CA ASN A 11 -2.21 -8.17 -4.18
C ASN A 11 -1.88 -6.73 -3.82
N LEU A 12 -0.58 -6.41 -3.88
CA LEU A 12 -0.01 -5.14 -3.49
C LEU A 12 0.94 -4.64 -4.56
N ALA A 13 0.84 -3.36 -4.90
CA ALA A 13 1.71 -2.72 -5.86
C ALA A 13 2.01 -1.27 -5.47
N LEU A 14 3.19 -0.77 -5.85
CA LEU A 14 3.47 0.65 -5.84
C LEU A 14 2.74 1.31 -7.02
N CYS A 15 2.07 2.42 -6.75
CA CYS A 15 1.31 3.18 -7.74
C CYS A 15 1.59 4.68 -7.60
N PRO A 16 1.66 5.44 -8.71
CA PRO A 16 1.90 6.87 -8.62
C PRO A 16 0.71 7.61 -8.03
N THR A 17 0.96 8.61 -7.20
CA THR A 17 -0.02 9.65 -6.91
C THR A 17 0.24 10.85 -7.79
N LEU A 18 -0.62 11.01 -8.80
CA LEU A 18 -0.75 12.26 -9.53
C LEU A 18 -1.35 13.31 -8.57
N ALA A 19 -0.49 13.95 -7.78
CA ALA A 19 -0.87 15.20 -7.14
C ALA A 19 -1.08 16.23 -8.25
N ARG A 20 -2.21 16.97 -8.22
CA ARG A 20 -2.37 18.15 -9.08
C ARG A 20 -1.20 19.09 -8.77
N PRO A 21 -0.34 19.45 -9.74
CA PRO A 21 0.73 20.40 -9.49
C PRO A 21 0.10 21.72 -9.05
N ARG A 22 0.52 22.26 -7.89
CA ARG A 22 0.30 23.67 -7.60
C ARG A 22 1.32 24.45 -8.42
N VAL A 23 0.91 25.56 -9.02
CA VAL A 23 1.80 26.43 -9.81
C VAL A 23 2.95 26.88 -8.89
N GLY A 24 4.18 26.44 -9.19
CA GLY A 24 5.40 26.78 -8.44
C GLY A 24 6.07 25.63 -7.69
N ASP A 25 5.39 24.49 -7.48
CA ASP A 25 5.99 23.31 -6.85
C ASP A 25 6.56 22.36 -7.92
N ARG A 26 7.83 21.94 -7.75
CA ARG A 26 8.39 20.84 -8.54
C ARG A 26 7.58 19.58 -8.16
N PRO A 27 6.92 18.88 -9.11
CA PRO A 27 6.15 17.70 -8.77
C PRO A 27 7.11 16.61 -8.31
N GLU A 28 7.29 16.47 -6.99
CA GLU A 28 7.93 15.30 -6.42
C GLU A 28 6.93 14.15 -6.54
N PRO A 29 7.27 13.07 -7.27
CA PRO A 29 6.40 11.91 -7.40
C PRO A 29 6.20 11.28 -6.02
N ARG A 30 5.07 11.59 -5.37
CA ARG A 30 4.66 10.88 -4.16
C ARG A 30 4.23 9.49 -4.57
N MET A 31 4.98 8.49 -4.13
CA MET A 31 4.59 7.10 -4.30
C MET A 31 3.42 6.80 -3.37
N SER A 32 2.47 6.02 -3.88
CA SER A 32 1.40 5.42 -3.11
C SER A 32 1.48 3.91 -3.23
N LEU A 33 0.73 3.26 -2.35
CA LEU A 33 0.59 1.84 -2.26
C LEU A 33 -0.86 1.51 -2.65
N CYS A 34 -1.02 0.67 -3.65
CA CYS A 34 -2.33 0.25 -4.15
C CYS A 34 -2.52 -1.24 -3.86
N GLY A 35 -3.63 -1.58 -3.25
CA GLY A 35 -4.03 -2.96 -2.99
C GLY A 35 -5.28 -3.35 -3.78
N THR A 36 -5.39 -4.64 -4.12
CA THR A 36 -6.56 -5.24 -4.78
C THR A 36 -6.82 -6.66 -4.26
N GLY A 37 -8.06 -7.14 -4.32
CA GLY A 37 -8.41 -8.51 -3.89
C GLY A 37 -8.72 -8.65 -2.40
N PHE A 38 -8.73 -7.53 -1.67
CA PHE A 38 -9.13 -7.46 -0.26
C PHE A 38 -10.66 -7.54 -0.12
N TYR A 39 -11.15 -7.84 1.08
CA TYR A 39 -12.60 -7.93 1.31
C TYR A 39 -13.20 -6.52 1.33
N PRO A 40 -14.25 -6.23 0.55
CA PRO A 40 -14.81 -4.88 0.49
C PRO A 40 -15.23 -4.32 1.86
N GLY A 41 -14.77 -3.12 2.19
CA GLY A 41 -15.06 -2.46 3.48
C GLY A 41 -14.17 -2.94 4.63
N ASP A 42 -13.23 -3.86 4.39
CA ASP A 42 -12.29 -4.26 5.42
C ASP A 42 -11.28 -3.16 5.72
N HIS A 43 -10.92 -3.11 7.01
CA HIS A 43 -9.70 -2.50 7.48
C HIS A 43 -8.48 -3.30 6.99
N ILE A 44 -7.48 -2.58 6.50
CA ILE A 44 -6.25 -3.14 5.97
C ILE A 44 -5.08 -2.58 6.75
N ASP A 45 -4.31 -3.45 7.41
CA ASP A 45 -3.05 -3.08 8.02
C ASP A 45 -1.94 -3.16 6.97
N VAL A 46 -1.38 -2.01 6.61
CA VAL A 46 -0.18 -1.95 5.75
C VAL A 46 1.04 -1.97 6.66
N ILE A 47 1.84 -3.02 6.53
CA ILE A 47 2.94 -3.32 7.44
C ILE A 47 4.25 -3.23 6.68
N VAL A 48 5.21 -2.49 7.23
CA VAL A 48 6.57 -2.35 6.72
C VAL A 48 7.54 -2.94 7.72
N ILE A 49 8.40 -3.85 7.26
CA ILE A 49 9.48 -4.44 8.05
C ILE A 49 10.80 -4.08 7.38
N GLY A 50 11.59 -3.26 8.07
CA GLY A 50 12.93 -2.87 7.65
C GLY A 50 14.01 -3.47 8.54
N THR A 51 15.26 -3.33 8.12
CA THR A 51 16.42 -3.77 8.92
C THR A 51 16.50 -3.08 10.29
N TYR A 52 16.04 -1.82 10.37
CA TYR A 52 16.16 -0.97 11.56
C TYR A 52 14.88 -0.89 12.42
N GLY A 53 13.84 -1.64 12.06
CA GLY A 53 12.57 -1.65 12.76
C GLY A 53 11.39 -1.86 11.84
N SER A 54 10.19 -1.77 12.40
CA SER A 54 8.94 -1.91 11.67
C SER A 54 7.99 -0.74 11.95
N THR A 55 7.07 -0.52 11.03
CA THR A 55 5.96 0.41 11.21
C THR A 55 4.73 -0.13 10.49
N PHE A 56 3.55 0.32 10.88
CA PHE A 56 2.33 -0.01 10.18
C PHE A 56 1.39 1.20 10.20
N TRP A 57 0.49 1.23 9.22
CA TRP A 57 -0.57 2.21 9.21
C TRP A 57 -1.85 1.61 8.62
N PRO A 58 -3.01 2.10 9.06
CA PRO A 58 -4.29 1.64 8.58
C PRO A 58 -4.60 2.15 7.18
N ALA A 59 -5.32 1.35 6.41
CA ALA A 59 -6.03 1.70 5.18
C ALA A 59 -7.40 1.03 5.16
N GLU A 60 -8.27 1.44 4.23
CA GLU A 60 -9.60 0.87 4.06
C GLU A 60 -9.79 0.45 2.60
N SER A 61 -10.34 -0.74 2.41
CA SER A 61 -10.71 -1.21 1.08
C SER A 61 -12.09 -0.69 0.66
N ASP A 62 -12.19 -0.25 -0.58
CA ASP A 62 -13.42 0.22 -1.18
C ASP A 62 -14.39 -0.94 -1.48
N ARG A 63 -15.57 -0.61 -2.02
CA ARG A 63 -16.61 -1.59 -2.38
C ARG A 63 -16.17 -2.64 -3.41
N SER A 64 -15.04 -2.42 -4.07
CA SER A 64 -14.43 -3.36 -5.03
C SER A 64 -13.25 -4.13 -4.44
N GLY A 65 -12.95 -3.98 -3.15
CA GLY A 65 -11.83 -4.66 -2.50
C GLY A 65 -10.48 -4.05 -2.85
N ARG A 66 -10.45 -2.76 -3.21
CA ARG A 66 -9.25 -2.02 -3.58
C ARG A 66 -8.95 -0.95 -2.55
N PHE A 67 -7.70 -0.66 -2.29
CA PHE A 67 -7.34 0.52 -1.48
C PHE A 67 -6.20 1.28 -2.14
N LYS A 68 -6.09 2.56 -1.81
CA LYS A 68 -4.94 3.39 -2.14
C LYS A 68 -4.50 4.14 -0.90
N SER A 69 -3.24 3.96 -0.51
CA SER A 69 -2.65 4.63 0.65
C SER A 69 -1.39 5.38 0.24
N SER A 70 -1.15 6.55 0.82
CA SER A 70 0.12 7.26 0.63
C SER A 70 1.18 6.63 1.51
N LEU A 71 2.40 6.49 1.00
CA LEU A 71 3.53 6.02 1.80
C LEU A 71 3.88 7.09 2.85
N PRO A 72 3.79 6.81 4.16
CA PRO A 72 4.13 7.79 5.18
C PRO A 72 5.60 8.21 5.09
N SER A 73 5.86 9.48 5.36
CA SER A 73 7.22 9.94 5.63
C SER A 73 7.54 9.64 7.11
N PRO A 74 8.72 9.11 7.48
CA PRO A 74 9.89 8.78 6.65
C PRO A 74 10.14 7.27 6.54
N LEU A 75 9.40 6.56 5.68
CA LEU A 75 9.68 5.14 5.40
C LEU A 75 11.09 4.89 4.86
N CYS A 76 11.75 5.92 4.32
CA CYS A 76 13.13 5.83 3.89
C CYS A 76 14.11 5.46 5.02
N ARG A 77 13.83 5.82 6.28
CA ARG A 77 14.65 5.41 7.44
C ARG A 77 14.59 3.91 7.74
N LEU A 78 13.56 3.23 7.22
CA LEU A 78 13.41 1.79 7.35
C LEU A 78 14.04 1.04 6.17
N THR A 79 14.43 1.73 5.10
CA THR A 79 15.01 1.08 3.92
C THR A 79 16.42 0.55 4.21
N PRO A 80 16.79 -0.64 3.70
CA PRO A 80 15.96 -1.55 2.90
C PRO A 80 14.85 -2.20 3.75
N ALA A 81 13.63 -2.21 3.20
CA ALA A 81 12.45 -2.78 3.86
C ALA A 81 11.60 -3.59 2.91
N THR A 82 10.72 -4.41 3.46
CA THR A 82 9.60 -5.04 2.74
C THR A 82 8.29 -4.46 3.25
N VAL A 83 7.29 -4.39 2.36
CA VAL A 83 5.93 -3.98 2.72
C VAL A 83 4.93 -5.02 2.24
N PHE A 84 3.96 -5.33 3.08
CA PHE A 84 2.82 -6.19 2.77
C PHE A 84 1.56 -5.61 3.41
N ALA A 85 0.40 -6.16 3.05
CA ALA A 85 -0.89 -5.75 3.58
C ALA A 85 -1.67 -6.96 4.09
N LEU A 86 -2.38 -6.77 5.20
CA LEU A 86 -3.18 -7.78 5.89
C LEU A 86 -4.62 -7.26 6.07
N ASP A 87 -5.63 -8.05 5.69
CA ASP A 87 -7.03 -7.72 5.99
C ASP A 87 -7.52 -8.34 7.31
N MET A 88 -8.70 -7.91 7.76
CA MET A 88 -9.37 -8.42 8.97
C MET A 88 -9.69 -9.92 8.91
N HIS A 89 -9.64 -10.52 7.72
CA HIS A 89 -9.81 -11.96 7.50
C HIS A 89 -8.48 -12.70 7.46
N LEU A 90 -7.40 -12.06 7.91
CA LEU A 90 -6.04 -12.59 7.98
C LEU A 90 -5.48 -13.02 6.62
N ARG A 91 -5.94 -12.38 5.52
CA ARG A 91 -5.37 -12.62 4.20
C ARG A 91 -4.25 -11.63 3.93
N GLU A 92 -3.06 -12.18 3.73
CA GLU A 92 -1.86 -11.44 3.43
C GLU A 92 -1.66 -11.27 1.93
N SER A 93 -1.19 -10.10 1.49
CA SER A 93 -0.65 -9.91 0.15
C SER A 93 0.81 -10.35 0.07
N PRO A 94 1.33 -10.73 -1.12
CA PRO A 94 2.77 -10.86 -1.32
C PRO A 94 3.52 -9.59 -0.88
N SER A 95 4.65 -9.78 -0.22
CA SER A 95 5.56 -8.70 0.16
C SER A 95 6.22 -8.07 -1.08
N ILE A 96 6.36 -6.75 -1.10
CA ILE A 96 7.13 -6.01 -2.11
C ILE A 96 8.32 -5.30 -1.46
N PRO A 97 9.49 -5.24 -2.11
CA PRO A 97 10.65 -4.55 -1.57
C PRO A 97 10.54 -3.03 -1.71
N LEU A 98 10.88 -2.32 -0.65
CA LEU A 98 11.11 -0.88 -0.61
C LEU A 98 12.63 -0.62 -0.67
N GLY A 99 13.19 -0.65 -1.88
CA GLY A 99 14.64 -0.66 -2.11
C GLY A 99 15.28 0.68 -2.50
N GLY A 100 14.57 1.80 -2.45
CA GLY A 100 15.12 3.05 -3.00
C GLY A 100 14.20 4.26 -2.90
N ILE A 101 13.37 4.35 -1.87
CA ILE A 101 12.63 5.59 -1.59
C ILE A 101 13.65 6.61 -1.12
N ARG A 102 14.07 7.53 -2.01
CA ARG A 102 14.95 8.64 -1.63
C ARG A 102 14.27 9.45 -0.54
N CYS A 103 14.92 9.61 0.61
CA CYS A 103 14.52 10.66 1.53
C CYS A 103 14.75 12.00 0.82
N PRO A 104 13.82 12.97 0.91
CA PRO A 104 14.19 14.35 0.69
C PRO A 104 15.28 14.79 1.67
#